data_AF-A0A6P1DEK9-F1
#
_entry.id   AF-A0A6P1DEK9-F1
#
_cell.length_a   1.000
_cell.length_b   1.000
_cell.length_c   1.000
_cell.angle_alpha   90.00
_cell.angle_beta   90.00
_cell.angle_gamma   90.00
#
_symmetry.space_group_name_H-M   'P 1'
#
loop_
_entity.id
_entity.type
_entity.pdbx_description
1 polymer ?
#
loop_
_entity_poly.entity_id
_entity_poly.type
_entity_poly.pdbx_seq_one_letter_code
_entity_poly.pdbx_strand_id
1 'polypeptide(L)'
;MSSLLSGMRIFSIAGCALLAAAWTVAAGPPHAHAAPISQRFECDGDTGQPYQVPDGVRELSVLAKGGSGQQNVGEGTRGGFGGVTTGTISVEPHELLTIFVGCEGGEDGGRSGYGRGGARG
;
A
#
# COMPACT_ATOMS: atom_id res chain seq x y z
N MET A 1 84.72 42.66 -21.01
CA MET A 1 85.75 41.71 -21.49
C MET A 1 85.52 40.39 -20.77
N SER A 2 85.23 39.33 -21.53
CA SER A 2 85.18 37.90 -21.13
C SER A 2 84.09 37.53 -20.12
N SER A 3 83.35 36.42 -20.19
CA SER A 3 83.60 35.09 -20.77
C SER A 3 82.22 34.40 -20.87
N LEU A 4 81.78 34.02 -22.07
CA LEU A 4 81.78 32.65 -22.62
C LEU A 4 80.63 31.73 -22.15
N LEU A 5 79.89 31.29 -23.16
CA LEU A 5 78.88 30.23 -23.17
C LEU A 5 79.45 28.89 -22.68
N SER A 6 78.64 28.11 -21.97
CA SER A 6 78.61 26.64 -21.97
C SER A 6 77.46 26.20 -21.07
N GLY A 7 76.55 25.28 -21.38
CA GLY A 7 76.46 24.32 -22.44
C GLY A 7 75.05 23.71 -22.43
N MET A 8 74.71 23.15 -23.58
CA MET A 8 73.45 22.56 -24.01
C MET A 8 73.13 21.24 -23.26
N ARG A 9 71.84 20.99 -22.93
CA ARG A 9 71.02 19.83 -23.41
C ARG A 9 69.88 19.42 -22.44
N ILE A 10 68.65 19.60 -22.93
CA ILE A 10 67.55 18.62 -23.09
C ILE A 10 67.22 17.71 -21.88
N PHE A 11 66.00 17.85 -21.33
CA PHE A 11 65.10 16.71 -21.06
C PHE A 11 63.62 17.15 -21.06
N SER A 12 62.89 16.75 -22.10
CA SER A 12 61.43 16.72 -22.15
C SER A 12 60.90 15.55 -21.33
N ILE A 13 59.99 15.80 -20.39
CA ILE A 13 58.99 14.85 -19.84
C ILE A 13 57.81 15.74 -19.40
N ALA A 14 56.73 15.97 -20.16
CA ALA A 14 55.66 15.06 -20.58
C ALA A 14 54.99 14.30 -19.42
N GLY A 15 53.77 14.71 -19.04
CA GLY A 15 52.85 13.93 -18.20
C GLY A 15 52.66 14.53 -16.81
N CYS A 16 51.48 14.58 -16.21
CA CYS A 16 50.18 14.04 -16.58
C CYS A 16 49.13 15.05 -16.08
N ALA A 17 48.26 15.52 -16.96
CA ALA A 17 47.03 16.18 -16.54
C ALA A 17 46.19 15.12 -15.83
N LEU A 18 46.14 15.18 -14.49
CA LEU A 18 45.24 14.36 -13.70
C LEU A 18 43.80 14.83 -13.98
N LEU A 19 43.14 14.12 -14.89
CA LEU A 19 41.69 14.17 -15.08
C LEU A 19 41.02 13.63 -13.81
N ALA A 20 40.60 14.54 -12.93
CA ALA A 20 39.73 14.21 -11.82
C ALA A 20 38.32 13.91 -12.38
N ALA A 21 38.02 12.63 -12.59
CA ALA A 21 36.68 12.17 -12.90
C ALA A 21 35.78 12.35 -11.66
N ALA A 22 34.97 13.41 -11.64
CA ALA A 22 33.95 13.61 -10.63
C ALA A 22 32.79 12.63 -10.88
N TRP A 23 32.69 11.60 -10.03
CA TRP A 23 31.52 10.72 -9.98
C TRP A 23 30.41 11.45 -9.24
N THR A 24 29.60 12.23 -9.97
CA THR A 24 28.33 12.74 -9.43
C THR A 24 27.34 11.58 -9.37
N VAL A 25 27.30 10.87 -8.23
CA VAL A 25 26.17 10.01 -7.91
C VAL A 25 24.98 10.94 -7.73
N ALA A 26 24.12 11.00 -8.74
CA ALA A 26 22.84 11.67 -8.63
C ALA A 26 21.99 10.91 -7.61
N ALA A 27 22.01 11.39 -6.36
CA ALA A 27 20.99 11.03 -5.38
C ALA A 27 19.66 11.55 -5.92
N GLY A 28 18.91 10.68 -6.59
CA GLY A 28 17.53 10.97 -6.97
C GLY A 28 16.73 11.35 -5.73
N PRO A 29 15.76 12.27 -5.83
CA PRO A 29 14.93 12.63 -4.69
C PRO A 29 14.28 11.35 -4.13
N PRO A 30 14.18 11.20 -2.79
CA PRO A 30 13.46 10.08 -2.21
C PRO A 30 12.05 10.07 -2.79
N HIS A 31 11.67 8.97 -3.44
CA HIS A 31 10.29 8.76 -3.85
C HIS A 31 9.45 8.74 -2.57
N ALA A 32 8.76 9.83 -2.28
CA ALA A 32 7.78 9.88 -1.21
C ALA A 32 6.68 8.89 -1.58
N HIS A 33 6.66 7.73 -0.93
CA HIS A 33 5.49 6.87 -0.97
C HIS A 33 4.34 7.67 -0.36
N ALA A 34 3.30 7.93 -1.16
CA ALA A 34 2.07 8.50 -0.64
C ALA A 34 1.58 7.64 0.54
N ALA A 35 1.13 8.30 1.61
CA ALA A 35 0.54 7.59 2.74
C ALA A 35 -0.63 6.73 2.23
N PRO A 36 -0.80 5.50 2.74
CA PRO A 36 -1.90 4.65 2.32
C PRO A 36 -3.23 5.34 2.61
N ILE A 37 -4.06 5.46 1.59
CA ILE A 37 -5.43 5.98 1.71
C ILE A 37 -6.30 4.82 2.20
N SER A 38 -7.02 5.01 3.30
CA SER A 38 -7.90 3.99 3.87
C SER A 38 -9.36 4.46 3.87
N GLN A 39 -10.26 3.59 3.43
CA GLN A 39 -11.70 3.79 3.54
C GLN A 39 -12.32 2.59 4.26
N ARG A 40 -13.34 2.87 5.08
CA ARG A 40 -14.04 1.85 5.87
C ARG A 40 -15.51 1.82 5.49
N PHE A 41 -16.03 0.60 5.39
CA PHE A 41 -17.43 0.32 5.11
C PHE A 41 -18.01 -0.49 6.27
N GLU A 42 -19.24 -0.20 6.65
CA GLU A 42 -19.97 -0.91 7.70
C GLU A 42 -21.14 -1.69 7.09
N CYS A 43 -21.76 -2.61 7.84
CA CYS A 43 -22.95 -3.31 7.36
C CYS A 43 -24.08 -2.32 7.04
N ASP A 44 -24.63 -2.44 5.83
CA ASP A 44 -25.84 -1.73 5.37
C ASP A 44 -26.87 -2.74 4.81
N GLY A 45 -27.07 -3.84 5.55
CA GLY A 45 -27.95 -4.93 5.15
C GLY A 45 -27.48 -5.62 3.87
N ASP A 46 -28.36 -5.67 2.88
CA ASP A 46 -28.08 -6.25 1.55
C ASP A 46 -27.65 -5.19 0.53
N THR A 47 -27.60 -3.92 0.93
CA THR A 47 -27.24 -2.82 0.05
C THR A 47 -25.74 -2.80 -0.16
N GLY A 48 -25.31 -2.93 -1.41
CA GLY A 48 -23.93 -2.72 -1.80
C GLY A 48 -23.56 -1.24 -1.72
N GLN A 49 -22.40 -0.94 -1.13
CA GLN A 49 -21.86 0.42 -1.04
C GLN A 49 -20.91 0.67 -2.21
N PRO A 50 -21.11 1.73 -3.01
CA PRO A 50 -20.22 2.02 -4.13
C PRO A 50 -18.88 2.57 -3.63
N TYR A 51 -17.80 2.13 -4.27
CA TYR A 51 -16.46 2.65 -4.08
C TYR A 51 -15.80 2.90 -5.44
N GLN A 52 -15.34 4.13 -5.66
CA GLN A 52 -14.55 4.46 -6.84
C GLN A 52 -13.07 4.40 -6.49
N VAL A 53 -12.31 3.59 -7.23
CA VAL A 53 -10.87 3.49 -7.05
C VAL A 53 -10.21 4.84 -7.39
N PRO A 54 -9.41 5.43 -6.49
CA PRO A 54 -8.75 6.70 -6.74
C PRO A 54 -7.73 6.64 -7.88
N ASP A 55 -7.42 7.81 -8.45
CA ASP A 55 -6.38 7.97 -9.47
C ASP A 55 -5.05 7.37 -9.00
N GLY A 56 -4.37 6.67 -9.91
CA GLY A 56 -3.06 6.09 -9.66
C GLY A 56 -3.06 4.85 -8.74
N VAL A 57 -4.20 4.43 -8.18
CA VAL A 57 -4.31 3.20 -7.39
C VAL A 57 -4.51 2.00 -8.31
N ARG A 58 -3.69 0.96 -8.13
CA ARG A 58 -3.74 -0.29 -8.91
C ARG A 58 -3.83 -1.56 -8.05
N GLU A 59 -3.77 -1.38 -6.74
CA GLU A 59 -3.89 -2.46 -5.76
C GLU A 59 -4.62 -1.92 -4.53
N LEU A 60 -5.55 -2.71 -4.01
CA LEU A 60 -6.22 -2.47 -2.74
C LEU A 60 -5.79 -3.52 -1.74
N SER A 61 -5.38 -3.09 -0.53
CA SER A 61 -5.26 -3.98 0.62
C SER A 61 -6.57 -3.96 1.40
N VAL A 62 -7.17 -5.13 1.59
CA VAL A 62 -8.47 -5.30 2.22
C VAL A 62 -8.29 -6.00 3.56
N LEU A 63 -8.91 -5.44 4.59
CA LEU A 63 -9.17 -6.10 5.87
C LEU A 63 -10.68 -6.23 6.02
N ALA A 64 -11.17 -7.46 5.94
CA ALA A 64 -12.58 -7.79 6.09
C ALA A 64 -12.83 -8.40 7.49
N LYS A 65 -13.84 -7.90 8.19
CA LYS A 65 -14.36 -8.50 9.42
C LYS A 65 -15.76 -9.02 9.13
N GLY A 66 -15.98 -10.31 9.27
CA GLY A 66 -17.29 -10.92 9.12
C GLY A 66 -18.21 -10.54 10.28
N GLY A 67 -19.52 -10.55 10.03
CA GLY A 67 -20.52 -10.37 11.09
C GLY A 67 -20.43 -11.46 12.15
N SER A 68 -20.50 -11.09 13.43
CA SER A 68 -20.62 -12.06 14.53
C SER A 68 -22.02 -12.66 14.58
N GLY A 69 -22.18 -13.83 15.20
CA GLY A 69 -23.51 -14.34 15.57
C GLY A 69 -24.19 -13.47 16.65
N GLN A 70 -25.43 -13.82 17.01
CA GLN A 70 -26.24 -13.06 17.97
C GLN A 70 -25.53 -12.89 19.32
N GLN A 71 -25.45 -11.64 19.79
CA GLN A 71 -24.78 -11.28 21.06
C GLN A 71 -25.75 -11.00 22.22
N ASN A 72 -27.03 -10.73 21.92
CA ASN A 72 -28.05 -10.43 22.92
C ASN A 72 -28.72 -11.72 23.42
N VAL A 73 -28.49 -12.05 24.68
CA VAL A 73 -28.97 -13.28 25.33
C VAL A 73 -30.09 -12.97 26.31
N GLY A 74 -31.34 -13.10 25.84
CA GLY A 74 -32.50 -13.26 26.72
C GLY A 74 -32.75 -14.73 27.09
N GLU A 75 -32.50 -15.66 26.14
CA GLU A 75 -32.87 -17.08 26.28
C GLU A 75 -31.85 -18.09 25.69
N GLY A 76 -30.57 -17.73 25.50
CA GLY A 76 -29.61 -18.64 24.84
C GLY A 76 -28.13 -18.36 25.07
N THR A 77 -27.27 -19.20 24.49
CA THR A 77 -25.82 -19.02 24.44
C THR A 77 -25.45 -17.96 23.40
N ARG A 78 -24.27 -17.34 23.55
CA ARG A 78 -23.77 -16.30 22.66
C ARG A 78 -23.31 -16.91 21.32
N GLY A 79 -23.74 -16.33 20.20
CA GLY A 79 -23.29 -16.74 18.88
C GLY A 79 -21.78 -16.50 18.66
N GLY A 80 -21.18 -17.30 17.76
CA GLY A 80 -19.74 -17.27 17.47
C GLY A 80 -19.24 -15.91 16.97
N PHE A 81 -17.96 -15.62 17.19
CA PHE A 81 -17.32 -14.41 16.66
C PHE A 81 -17.23 -14.46 15.13
N GLY A 82 -17.23 -13.29 14.51
CA GLY A 82 -16.97 -13.15 13.07
C GLY A 82 -15.50 -13.44 12.74
N GLY A 83 -15.26 -13.96 11.53
CA GLY A 83 -13.91 -14.17 11.01
C GLY A 83 -13.23 -12.85 10.62
N VAL A 84 -11.90 -12.85 10.58
CA VAL A 84 -11.11 -11.74 10.02
C VAL A 84 -10.26 -12.29 8.88
N THR A 85 -10.35 -11.65 7.72
CA THR A 85 -9.59 -12.01 6.52
C THR A 85 -8.89 -10.79 5.97
N THR A 86 -7.66 -10.97 5.51
CA THR A 86 -6.90 -9.94 4.80
C THR A 86 -6.52 -10.43 3.41
N GLY A 87 -6.45 -9.53 2.44
CA GLY A 87 -6.01 -9.85 1.09
C GLY A 87 -5.64 -8.61 0.30
N THR A 88 -5.05 -8.82 -0.87
CA THR A 88 -4.82 -7.78 -1.87
C THR A 88 -5.63 -8.09 -3.12
N ILE A 89 -6.11 -7.04 -3.78
CA ILE A 89 -6.90 -7.13 -5.01
C ILE A 89 -6.30 -6.14 -6.01
N SER A 90 -5.96 -6.61 -7.20
CA SER A 90 -5.56 -5.76 -8.31
C SER A 90 -6.78 -5.01 -8.87
N VAL A 91 -6.63 -3.72 -9.14
CA VAL A 91 -7.71 -2.84 -9.60
C VAL A 91 -7.21 -1.88 -10.68
N GLU A 92 -8.14 -1.22 -11.36
CA GLU A 92 -7.85 -0.11 -12.27
C GLU A 92 -8.23 1.25 -11.67
N PRO A 93 -7.49 2.33 -11.95
CA PRO A 93 -7.90 3.67 -11.56
C PRO A 93 -9.31 4.00 -12.10
N HIS A 94 -10.14 4.62 -11.26
CA HIS A 94 -11.55 4.94 -11.52
C HIS A 94 -12.50 3.75 -11.66
N GLU A 95 -12.04 2.52 -11.45
CA GLU A 95 -12.92 1.35 -11.38
C GLU A 95 -13.99 1.54 -10.31
N LEU A 96 -15.23 1.17 -10.63
CA LEU A 96 -16.35 1.19 -9.69
C LEU A 96 -16.54 -0.20 -9.10
N LEU A 97 -16.29 -0.31 -7.80
CA LEU A 97 -16.50 -1.51 -7.01
C LEU A 97 -17.78 -1.40 -6.19
N THR A 98 -18.47 -2.52 -6.02
CA THR A 98 -19.60 -2.65 -5.08
C THR A 98 -19.14 -3.42 -3.86
N ILE A 99 -19.11 -2.75 -2.71
CA ILE A 99 -18.65 -3.31 -1.44
C ILE A 99 -19.85 -3.85 -0.67
N PHE A 100 -19.82 -5.15 -0.36
CA PHE A 100 -20.79 -5.78 0.54
C PHE A 100 -20.14 -6.09 1.88
N VAL A 101 -20.79 -5.67 2.96
CA VAL A 101 -20.31 -5.91 4.33
C VAL A 101 -21.30 -6.79 5.06
N GLY A 102 -20.81 -7.92 5.57
CA GLY A 102 -21.60 -8.88 6.33
C GLY A 102 -22.12 -8.30 7.64
N CYS A 103 -23.40 -8.51 7.94
CA CYS A 103 -24.05 -8.02 9.16
C CYS A 103 -23.99 -9.05 10.29
N GLU A 104 -24.03 -8.56 11.53
CA GLU A 104 -24.22 -9.43 12.69
C GLU A 104 -25.52 -10.24 12.63
N GLY A 105 -25.52 -11.37 13.34
CA GLY A 105 -26.65 -12.28 13.45
C GLY A 105 -27.72 -11.78 14.42
N GLY A 106 -28.98 -11.87 14.01
CA GLY A 106 -30.15 -11.76 14.89
C GLY A 106 -30.66 -13.13 15.35
N GLU A 107 -31.88 -13.14 15.90
CA GLU A 107 -32.57 -14.37 16.34
C GLU A 107 -32.74 -15.42 15.23
N ASP A 108 -32.87 -14.95 13.99
CA ASP A 108 -33.00 -15.76 12.76
C ASP A 108 -31.70 -15.80 11.93
N GLY A 109 -30.59 -15.28 12.46
CA GLY A 109 -29.28 -15.21 11.80
C GLY A 109 -29.00 -13.88 11.11
N GLY A 110 -27.88 -13.82 10.39
CA GLY A 110 -27.37 -12.61 9.76
C GLY A 110 -28.27 -12.10 8.66
N ARG A 111 -28.47 -10.77 8.65
CA ARG A 111 -29.39 -10.09 7.73
C ARG A 111 -28.86 -9.98 6.29
N SER A 112 -27.54 -10.02 6.08
CA SER A 112 -26.91 -9.79 4.77
C SER A 112 -26.68 -11.05 3.94
N GLY A 113 -27.05 -11.12 2.66
CA GLY A 113 -26.72 -12.20 1.73
C GLY A 113 -25.23 -12.51 1.57
N TYR A 114 -24.34 -11.57 1.91
CA TYR A 114 -22.91 -11.60 1.57
C TYR A 114 -21.98 -11.74 2.78
N GLY A 115 -22.40 -12.50 3.80
CA GLY A 115 -21.60 -12.74 5.01
C GLY A 115 -22.45 -12.70 6.27
N ARG A 116 -23.37 -13.65 6.40
CA ARG A 116 -24.32 -13.71 7.53
C ARG A 116 -23.60 -14.10 8.81
N GLY A 117 -23.74 -13.30 9.86
CA GLY A 117 -23.55 -13.78 11.22
C GLY A 117 -24.46 -14.97 11.54
N GLY A 118 -24.04 -15.86 12.44
CA GLY A 118 -24.83 -17.03 12.84
C GLY A 118 -26.12 -16.68 13.60
N ALA A 119 -27.15 -17.52 13.46
CA ALA A 119 -28.38 -17.44 14.25
C ALA A 119 -28.16 -18.08 15.62
N ARG A 120 -28.49 -17.36 16.69
CA ARG A 120 -28.39 -17.85 18.09
C ARG A 120 -26.97 -18.37 18.41
N GLY A 121 -26.77 -18.88 19.63
CA GLY A 121 -25.53 -19.55 20.05
C GLY A 121 -25.83 -20.75 20.90
#